data_AF-A0A950PDU8-F1
#
_entry.id   AF-A0A950PDU8-F1
#
_cell.length_a   1.000
_cell.length_b   1.000
_cell.length_c   1.000
_cell.angle_alpha   90.00
_cell.angle_beta   90.00
_cell.angle_gamma   90.00
#
_symmetry.space_group_name_H-M   'P 1'
#
loop_
_entity.id
_entity.type
_entity.pdbx_description
1 polymer ?
#
loop_
_entity_poly.entity_id
_entity_poly.type
_entity_poly.pdbx_seq_one_letter_code
_entity_poly.pdbx_strand_id
1 'polypeptide(L)'
;MPVSIQHRRSAEPSLRLLCPNGHLGFAPIKPGSFALGCAAEPDAICADSGSCDVGPGPLGADISSSPRRWQEQDLDAMLLAARRLGVPMIIGSAGDTGSNSRVDLFVAMIQELAAKHRLPKFRLGYFYSEIAKDDLRRRMLAGDTVEGLDGRPPLDVATLDATDRVVA
;
A
#
# COMPACT_ATOMS: atom_id res chain seq x y z
N MET A 1 3.71 35.38 6.77
CA MET A 1 4.04 34.28 5.84
C MET A 1 4.83 33.26 6.64
N PRO A 2 4.36 32.01 6.86
CA PRO A 2 5.22 31.02 7.49
C PRO A 2 6.40 30.76 6.55
N VAL A 3 7.61 30.85 7.11
CA VAL A 3 8.87 30.63 6.42
C VAL A 3 8.88 29.20 5.90
N SER A 4 8.99 29.03 4.58
CA SER A 4 9.20 27.72 3.96
C SER A 4 10.45 27.07 4.56
N ILE A 5 10.36 25.80 4.94
CA ILE A 5 11.44 25.05 5.58
C ILE A 5 12.53 24.67 4.54
N GLN A 6 12.39 25.12 3.28
CA GLN A 6 13.43 25.07 2.25
C GLN A 6 14.82 25.52 2.74
N HIS A 7 14.89 26.42 3.73
CA HIS A 7 16.16 26.88 4.32
C HIS A 7 16.95 25.80 5.10
N ARG A 8 16.48 24.55 5.20
CA ARG A 8 17.21 23.42 5.81
C ARG A 8 17.26 22.17 4.92
N ARG A 9 17.30 22.28 3.59
CA ARG A 9 17.80 21.16 2.78
C ARG A 9 19.33 21.12 2.90
N SER A 10 19.88 19.96 3.25
CA SER A 10 21.33 19.74 3.24
C SER A 10 21.88 20.01 1.84
N ALA A 11 23.14 20.43 1.74
CA ALA A 11 23.82 20.56 0.45
C ALA A 11 23.89 19.21 -0.30
N GLU A 12 23.87 18.10 0.45
CA GLU A 12 23.83 16.75 -0.09
C GLU A 12 22.42 16.36 -0.59
N PRO A 13 22.31 15.70 -1.75
CA PRO A 13 21.05 15.13 -2.24
C PRO A 13 20.43 14.21 -1.19
N SER A 14 19.20 14.51 -0.79
CA SER A 14 18.45 13.71 0.18
C SER A 14 17.00 13.52 -0.28
N LEU A 15 16.41 12.39 0.11
CA LEU A 15 15.01 12.07 -0.13
C LEU A 15 14.26 12.03 1.20
N ARG A 16 13.18 12.81 1.32
CA ARG A 16 12.33 12.86 2.51
C ARG A 16 11.00 12.19 2.24
N LEU A 17 10.73 11.11 2.97
CA LEU A 17 9.46 10.39 2.89
C LEU A 17 8.65 10.66 4.16
N LEU A 18 7.39 11.04 3.99
CA LEU A 18 6.44 11.11 5.10
C LEU A 18 5.61 9.83 5.15
N CYS A 19 5.77 9.05 6.21
CA CYS A 19 4.92 7.90 6.51
C CYS A 19 3.94 8.28 7.63
N PRO A 20 2.65 8.51 7.33
CA PRO A 20 1.72 9.11 8.28
C PRO A 20 1.12 8.11 9.28
N ASN A 21 1.27 6.81 9.01
CA ASN A 21 0.81 5.69 9.83
C ASN A 21 1.80 4.52 9.72
N GLY A 22 1.64 3.53 10.61
CA GLY A 22 2.38 2.27 10.54
C GLY A 22 1.66 1.20 9.70
N HIS A 23 0.34 1.34 9.54
CA HIS A 23 -0.50 0.49 8.69
C HIS A 23 -1.69 1.34 8.22
N LEU A 24 -1.81 1.53 6.91
CA LEU A 24 -2.89 2.30 6.28
C LEU A 24 -4.24 1.61 6.49
N GLY A 25 -5.19 2.34 7.08
CA GLY A 25 -6.54 1.84 7.31
C GLY A 25 -6.71 1.02 8.59
N PHE A 26 -5.69 0.88 9.43
CA PHE A 26 -5.81 0.21 10.73
C PHE A 26 -5.77 1.19 11.90
N ALA A 27 -4.70 1.97 12.01
CA ALA A 27 -4.57 3.03 13.01
C ALA A 27 -4.72 4.40 12.34
N PRO A 28 -5.68 5.24 12.75
CA PRO A 28 -5.97 6.48 12.05
C PRO A 28 -4.78 7.42 12.10
N ILE A 29 -4.53 8.12 10.98
CA ILE A 29 -3.55 9.19 10.92
C ILE A 29 -3.82 10.22 12.03
N LYS A 30 -2.80 10.53 12.83
CA LYS A 30 -2.86 11.58 13.86
C LYS A 30 -2.76 12.96 13.18
N PRO A 31 -3.82 13.78 13.16
CA PRO A 31 -3.85 14.99 12.32
C PRO A 31 -2.74 16.00 12.64
N GLY A 32 -2.42 16.18 13.93
CA GLY A 32 -1.36 17.10 14.37
C GLY A 32 0.02 16.67 13.89
N SER A 33 0.37 15.40 14.10
CA SER A 33 1.65 14.84 13.63
C SER A 33 1.74 14.85 12.10
N PHE A 34 0.65 14.54 11.41
CA PHE A 34 0.59 14.56 9.95
C PHE A 34 0.77 15.97 9.38
N ALA A 35 0.14 16.98 9.99
CA ALA A 35 0.28 18.37 9.58
C ALA A 35 1.73 18.86 9.75
N LEU A 36 2.39 18.51 10.86
CA LEU A 36 3.81 18.80 11.08
C LEU A 36 4.70 18.12 10.03
N GLY A 37 4.44 16.85 9.73
CA GLY A 37 5.13 16.11 8.68
C GLY A 37 4.96 16.74 7.30
N CYS A 38 3.75 17.17 6.95
CA CYS A 38 3.48 17.88 5.71
C CYS A 38 4.20 19.25 5.65
N ALA A 39 4.27 19.96 6.78
CA ALA A 39 4.97 21.24 6.86
C ALA A 39 6.49 21.11 6.70
N ALA A 40 7.04 19.91 6.92
CA ALA A 40 8.45 19.59 6.68
C ALA A 40 8.81 19.40 5.19
N GLU A 41 7.85 19.62 4.28
CA GLU A 41 8.03 19.58 2.82
C GLU A 41 8.67 18.27 2.33
N PRO A 42 8.00 17.11 2.57
CA PRO A 42 8.50 15.82 2.10
C PRO A 42 8.51 15.76 0.58
N ASP A 43 9.36 14.91 0.01
CA ASP A 43 9.41 14.64 -1.43
C ASP A 43 8.36 13.61 -1.87
N ALA A 44 7.84 12.80 -0.94
CA ALA A 44 6.70 11.92 -1.16
C ALA A 44 5.94 11.63 0.15
N ILE A 45 4.65 11.30 0.04
CA ILE A 45 3.86 10.75 1.13
C ILE A 45 3.65 9.26 0.83
N CYS A 46 4.14 8.40 1.71
CA CYS A 46 4.14 6.95 1.53
C CYS A 46 3.34 6.28 2.63
N ALA A 47 2.63 5.22 2.32
CA ALA A 47 2.07 4.31 3.32
C ALA A 47 2.03 2.88 2.77
N ASP A 48 1.97 1.93 3.68
CA ASP A 48 1.73 0.53 3.33
C ASP A 48 0.47 0.05 4.05
N SER A 49 -0.37 -0.70 3.34
CA SER A 49 -1.53 -1.37 3.93
C SER A 49 -1.26 -2.86 4.14
N GLY A 50 -0.09 -3.39 3.77
CA GLY A 50 0.25 -4.80 3.93
C GLY A 50 0.44 -5.19 5.41
N SER A 51 0.08 -6.43 5.75
CA SER A 51 0.41 -6.99 7.07
C SER A 51 0.47 -8.52 7.05
N CYS A 52 1.50 -9.07 7.71
CA CYS A 52 1.56 -10.49 8.04
C CYS A 52 0.96 -10.80 9.44
N ASP A 53 0.84 -9.77 10.30
CA ASP A 53 0.35 -9.92 11.69
C ASP A 53 -1.14 -10.31 11.75
N VAL A 54 -1.90 -9.97 10.70
CA VAL A 54 -3.33 -10.31 10.56
C VAL A 54 -3.56 -11.79 10.21
N GLY A 55 -2.48 -12.53 9.97
CA GLY A 55 -2.51 -13.94 9.62
C GLY A 55 -2.96 -14.19 8.17
N PRO A 56 -3.10 -15.47 7.77
CA PRO A 56 -3.39 -15.84 6.39
C PRO A 56 -4.87 -15.68 6.00
N GLY A 57 -5.76 -15.49 6.98
CA GLY A 57 -7.21 -15.47 6.79
C GLY A 57 -7.69 -14.41 5.78
N PRO A 58 -7.30 -13.13 5.94
CA PRO A 58 -7.70 -12.07 5.00
C PRO A 58 -7.29 -12.35 3.55
N LEU A 59 -6.06 -12.85 3.33
CA LEU A 59 -5.58 -13.20 1.99
C LEU A 59 -6.38 -14.35 1.37
N GLY A 60 -6.65 -15.41 2.14
CA GLY A 60 -7.46 -16.54 1.68
C GLY A 60 -8.89 -16.11 1.33
N ALA A 61 -9.53 -15.33 2.20
CA ALA A 61 -10.91 -14.87 2.01
C ALA A 61 -11.07 -13.68 1.06
N ASP A 62 -9.99 -13.11 0.55
CA ASP A 62 -9.98 -11.89 -0.27
C ASP A 62 -10.67 -10.69 0.39
N ILE A 63 -10.34 -10.45 1.65
CA ILE A 63 -10.89 -9.35 2.44
C ILE A 63 -9.77 -8.49 3.02
N SER A 64 -10.12 -7.27 3.40
CA SER A 64 -9.25 -6.46 4.27
C SER A 64 -9.57 -6.77 5.73
N SER A 65 -8.57 -6.66 6.59
CA SER A 65 -8.71 -6.83 8.03
C SER A 65 -9.47 -5.64 8.65
N SER A 66 -9.35 -4.48 8.01
CA SER A 66 -9.98 -3.23 8.41
C SER A 66 -11.23 -2.89 7.58
N PRO A 67 -12.22 -2.17 8.15
CA PRO A 67 -13.35 -1.65 7.39
C PRO A 67 -12.91 -0.64 6.30
N ARG A 68 -13.57 -0.67 5.13
CA ARG A 68 -13.33 0.25 4.00
C ARG A 68 -13.22 1.72 4.43
N ARG A 69 -14.13 2.17 5.31
CA ARG A 69 -14.17 3.55 5.84
C ARG A 69 -12.83 4.00 6.43
N TRP A 70 -12.11 3.10 7.11
CA TRP A 70 -10.85 3.46 7.77
C TRP A 70 -9.74 3.68 6.73
N GLN A 71 -9.72 2.84 5.69
CA GLN A 71 -8.83 3.00 4.54
C GLN A 71 -9.13 4.30 3.79
N GLU A 72 -10.41 4.59 3.53
CA GLU A 72 -10.84 5.85 2.90
C GLU A 72 -10.39 7.09 3.69
N GLN A 73 -10.50 7.06 5.02
CA GLN A 73 -10.11 8.18 5.87
C GLN A 73 -8.62 8.52 5.73
N ASP A 74 -7.76 7.50 5.73
CA ASP A 74 -6.32 7.69 5.56
C ASP A 74 -5.98 8.12 4.13
N LEU A 75 -6.59 7.48 3.12
CA LEU A 75 -6.43 7.83 1.71
C LEU A 75 -6.87 9.27 1.41
N ASP A 76 -7.96 9.74 1.99
CA ASP A 76 -8.47 11.11 1.81
C ASP A 76 -7.45 12.12 2.32
N ALA A 77 -6.97 11.93 3.56
CA ALA A 77 -5.96 12.80 4.16
C ALA A 77 -4.65 12.83 3.35
N MET A 78 -4.17 11.66 2.93
CA MET A 78 -2.95 11.54 2.14
C MET A 78 -3.09 12.15 0.75
N LEU A 79 -4.18 11.86 0.04
CA LEU A 79 -4.43 12.35 -1.32
C LEU A 79 -4.50 13.87 -1.33
N LEU A 80 -5.30 14.47 -0.45
CA LEU A 80 -5.43 15.93 -0.37
C LEU A 80 -4.09 16.61 -0.04
N ALA A 81 -3.31 16.04 0.90
CA ALA A 81 -2.01 16.58 1.26
C ALA A 81 -1.01 16.49 0.09
N ALA A 82 -0.92 15.33 -0.57
CA ALA A 82 -0.02 15.10 -1.70
C ALA A 82 -0.35 16.03 -2.87
N ARG A 83 -1.65 16.18 -3.19
CA ARG A 83 -2.11 17.12 -4.23
C ARG A 83 -1.80 18.57 -3.90
N ARG A 84 -1.98 18.98 -2.64
CA ARG A 84 -1.67 20.35 -2.17
C ARG A 84 -0.17 20.65 -2.21
N LEU A 85 0.67 19.68 -1.86
CA LEU A 85 2.12 19.83 -1.83
C LEU A 85 2.77 19.64 -3.21
N GLY A 86 2.05 19.05 -4.17
CA GLY A 86 2.59 18.76 -5.50
C GLY A 86 3.55 17.57 -5.53
N VAL A 87 3.42 16.64 -4.58
CA VAL A 87 4.33 15.49 -4.41
C VAL A 87 3.58 14.17 -4.66
N PRO A 88 4.28 13.09 -5.04
CA PRO A 88 3.65 11.78 -5.20
C PRO A 88 3.11 11.24 -3.87
N MET A 89 1.97 10.56 -3.98
CA MET A 89 1.43 9.66 -2.98
C MET A 89 1.72 8.24 -3.41
N ILE A 90 2.36 7.44 -2.56
CA ILE A 90 2.76 6.07 -2.86
C ILE A 90 2.14 5.14 -1.84
N ILE A 91 1.53 4.07 -2.34
CA ILE A 91 0.99 2.98 -1.53
C ILE A 91 1.79 1.74 -1.89
N GLY A 92 2.28 1.02 -0.87
CA GLY A 92 2.93 -0.28 -1.03
C GLY A 92 1.90 -1.34 -1.43
N SER A 93 1.53 -2.17 -0.47
CA SER A 93 0.45 -3.16 -0.63
C SER A 93 -0.91 -2.50 -0.38
N ALA A 94 -1.93 -2.98 -1.09
CA ALA A 94 -3.31 -2.52 -0.94
C ALA A 94 -4.12 -3.47 -0.05
N GLY A 95 -4.87 -2.91 0.90
CA GLY A 95 -5.94 -3.58 1.64
C GLY A 95 -5.55 -4.86 2.36
N ASP A 96 -4.44 -4.83 3.11
CA ASP A 96 -3.85 -5.96 3.86
C ASP A 96 -3.16 -7.02 3.01
N THR A 97 -3.76 -7.41 1.90
CA THR A 97 -3.40 -8.65 1.19
C THR A 97 -2.66 -8.43 -0.13
N GLY A 98 -2.77 -7.23 -0.71
CA GLY A 98 -2.17 -6.92 -2.02
C GLY A 98 -2.79 -7.69 -3.20
N SER A 99 -3.89 -8.41 -3.00
CA SER A 99 -4.60 -9.09 -4.10
C SER A 99 -5.06 -8.10 -5.16
N ASN A 100 -5.32 -8.59 -6.39
CA ASN A 100 -5.79 -7.72 -7.46
C ASN A 100 -7.08 -6.99 -7.07
N SER A 101 -7.99 -7.66 -6.36
CA SER A 101 -9.22 -7.05 -5.89
C SER A 101 -8.98 -5.95 -4.85
N ARG A 102 -7.92 -6.06 -4.02
CA ARG A 102 -7.52 -4.98 -3.11
C ARG A 102 -6.91 -3.80 -3.83
N VAL A 103 -6.08 -4.05 -4.84
CA VAL A 103 -5.54 -2.98 -5.71
C VAL A 103 -6.69 -2.23 -6.38
N ASP A 104 -7.65 -2.96 -6.96
CA ASP A 104 -8.84 -2.37 -7.60
C ASP A 104 -9.69 -1.56 -6.61
N LEU A 105 -9.88 -2.07 -5.39
CA LEU A 105 -10.59 -1.37 -4.31
C LEU A 105 -9.91 -0.02 -3.99
N PHE A 106 -8.59 0.00 -3.87
CA PHE A 106 -7.83 1.23 -3.59
C PHE A 106 -7.90 2.22 -4.74
N VAL A 107 -7.76 1.74 -5.98
CA VAL A 107 -7.91 2.56 -7.19
C VAL A 107 -9.30 3.20 -7.23
N ALA A 108 -10.35 2.43 -6.96
CA ALA A 108 -11.72 2.92 -6.90
C ALA A 108 -11.90 3.98 -5.81
N MET A 109 -11.42 3.73 -4.58
CA MET A 109 -11.48 4.71 -3.48
C MET A 109 -10.76 6.02 -3.84
N ILE A 110 -9.58 5.95 -4.46
CA ILE A 110 -8.83 7.15 -4.90
C ILE A 110 -9.61 7.92 -5.97
N GLN A 111 -10.23 7.23 -6.93
CA GLN A 111 -11.06 7.86 -7.96
C GLN A 111 -12.31 8.52 -7.37
N GLU A 112 -12.99 7.85 -6.43
CA GLU A 112 -14.15 8.38 -5.71
C GLU A 112 -13.78 9.64 -4.91
N LEU A 113 -12.67 9.59 -4.17
CA LEU A 113 -12.15 10.74 -3.41
C LEU A 113 -11.75 11.89 -4.34
N ALA A 114 -11.09 11.60 -5.47
CA ALA A 114 -10.77 12.62 -6.46
C ALA A 114 -12.01 13.32 -7.01
N ALA A 115 -13.08 12.58 -7.30
CA ALA A 115 -14.35 13.13 -7.75
C ALA A 115 -15.03 13.95 -6.64
N LYS A 116 -15.13 13.40 -5.42
CA LYS A 116 -15.69 14.04 -4.22
C LYS A 116 -15.06 15.41 -3.97
N HIS A 117 -13.74 15.50 -4.07
CA HIS A 117 -12.98 16.72 -3.83
C HIS A 117 -12.76 17.59 -5.06
N ARG A 118 -13.29 17.18 -6.24
CA ARG A 118 -13.14 17.89 -7.52
C ARG A 118 -11.68 18.20 -7.84
N LEU A 119 -10.81 17.21 -7.62
CA LEU A 119 -9.38 17.38 -7.80
C LEU A 119 -9.03 17.60 -9.29
N PRO A 120 -8.05 18.48 -9.60
CA PRO A 120 -7.49 18.57 -10.95
C PRO A 120 -6.93 17.23 -11.40
N LYS A 121 -6.89 16.99 -12.72
CA LYS A 121 -6.34 15.75 -13.31
C LYS A 121 -4.95 15.43 -12.76
N PHE A 122 -4.72 14.16 -12.48
CA PHE A 122 -3.43 13.63 -12.05
C PHE A 122 -3.22 12.23 -12.64
N ARG A 123 -1.99 11.74 -12.56
CA ARG A 123 -1.63 10.39 -13.00
C ARG A 123 -1.81 9.43 -11.84
N LEU A 124 -2.54 8.35 -12.08
CA LEU A 124 -2.67 7.21 -11.18
C LEU A 124 -2.07 6.00 -11.89
N GLY A 125 -1.06 5.40 -11.27
CA GLY A 125 -0.46 4.14 -11.73
C GLY A 125 -0.65 3.08 -10.66
N TYR A 126 -0.89 1.85 -11.08
CA TYR A 126 -1.02 0.68 -10.21
C TYR A 126 -0.50 -0.54 -10.97
N PHE A 127 -0.12 -1.56 -10.23
CA PHE A 127 0.34 -2.83 -10.75
C PHE A 127 -0.24 -3.96 -9.89
N TYR A 128 -0.32 -5.13 -10.49
CA TYR A 128 -0.80 -6.35 -9.86
C TYR A 128 0.39 -7.25 -9.56
N SER A 129 0.31 -8.00 -8.47
CA SER A 129 1.33 -9.00 -8.11
C SER A 129 0.74 -10.37 -7.74
N GLU A 130 -0.55 -10.59 -8.01
CA GLU A 130 -1.18 -11.90 -7.86
C GLU A 130 -0.67 -12.86 -8.95
N ILE A 131 -0.30 -14.07 -8.55
CA ILE A 131 0.30 -15.10 -9.42
C ILE A 131 -0.71 -16.23 -9.64
N ALA A 132 -0.90 -16.64 -10.90
CA ALA A 132 -1.76 -17.79 -11.20
C ALA A 132 -1.16 -19.09 -10.66
N LYS A 133 -1.97 -19.91 -9.98
CA LYS A 133 -1.53 -21.22 -9.46
C LYS A 133 -0.95 -22.12 -10.55
N ASP A 134 -1.49 -22.07 -11.76
CA ASP A 134 -1.01 -22.88 -12.89
C ASP A 134 0.38 -22.43 -13.37
N ASP A 135 0.69 -21.14 -13.30
CA ASP A 135 2.04 -20.64 -13.57
C ASP A 135 3.02 -21.16 -12.53
N LEU A 136 2.64 -21.09 -11.25
CA LEU A 136 3.47 -21.57 -10.15
C LEU A 136 3.67 -23.09 -10.21
N ARG A 137 2.60 -23.85 -10.48
CA ARG A 137 2.66 -25.30 -10.67
C ARG A 137 3.62 -25.66 -11.79
N ARG A 138 3.54 -24.99 -12.94
CA ARG A 138 4.42 -25.25 -14.08
C ARG A 138 5.89 -25.06 -13.72
N ARG A 139 6.20 -23.97 -12.99
CA ARG A 139 7.56 -23.68 -12.52
C ARG A 139 8.07 -24.74 -11.53
N MET A 140 7.22 -25.13 -10.57
CA MET A 140 7.56 -26.20 -9.63
C MET A 140 7.86 -27.53 -10.33
N LEU A 141 7.06 -27.90 -11.34
CA LEU A 141 7.29 -29.10 -12.13
C LEU A 141 8.55 -29.00 -13.02
N ALA A 142 9.00 -27.79 -13.36
CA ALA A 142 10.24 -27.54 -14.07
C ALA A 142 11.48 -27.55 -13.17
N GLY A 143 11.31 -27.71 -11.86
CA GLY A 143 12.39 -27.80 -10.87
C GLY A 143 12.58 -26.56 -9.99
N ASP A 144 11.80 -25.48 -10.21
CA ASP A 144 11.86 -24.31 -9.34
C ASP A 144 11.33 -24.67 -7.94
N THR A 145 12.01 -24.19 -6.90
CA THR A 145 11.59 -24.40 -5.50
C THR A 145 11.15 -23.09 -4.88
N VAL A 146 9.97 -23.07 -4.26
CA VAL A 146 9.53 -21.96 -3.39
C VAL A 146 9.93 -22.33 -1.97
N GLU A 147 10.98 -21.69 -1.46
CA GLU A 147 11.48 -21.92 -0.11
C GLU A 147 10.46 -21.51 0.94
N GLY A 148 10.32 -22.32 1.99
CA GLY A 148 9.46 -22.00 3.12
C GLY A 148 10.11 -20.95 4.02
N LEU A 149 9.30 -20.02 4.54
CA LEU A 149 9.74 -19.03 5.52
C LEU A 149 9.79 -19.64 6.94
N ASP A 150 10.76 -19.21 7.76
CA ASP A 150 10.88 -19.57 9.18
C ASP A 150 10.87 -21.07 9.48
N GLY A 151 11.61 -21.86 8.69
CA GLY A 151 11.77 -23.30 8.90
C GLY A 151 10.57 -24.15 8.46
N ARG A 152 9.58 -23.55 7.80
CA ARG A 152 8.52 -24.30 7.10
C ARG A 152 9.12 -25.08 5.93
N PRO A 153 8.54 -26.25 5.58
CA PRO A 153 8.97 -26.97 4.39
C PRO A 153 8.75 -26.12 3.13
N PRO A 154 9.53 -26.34 2.06
CA PRO A 154 9.24 -25.77 0.76
C PRO A 154 7.81 -26.06 0.31
N LEU A 155 7.25 -25.18 -0.52
CA LEU A 155 5.91 -25.38 -1.08
C LEU A 155 5.85 -26.70 -1.85
N ASP A 156 4.92 -27.57 -1.47
CA ASP A 156 4.61 -28.79 -2.21
C ASP A 156 3.33 -28.64 -3.06
N VAL A 157 3.11 -29.58 -3.97
CA VAL A 157 1.96 -29.54 -4.88
C VAL A 157 0.64 -29.64 -4.11
N ALA A 158 0.59 -30.42 -3.03
CA ALA A 158 -0.63 -30.56 -2.23
C ALA A 158 -1.03 -29.23 -1.54
N THR A 159 -0.04 -28.49 -1.02
CA THR A 159 -0.24 -27.18 -0.41
C THR A 159 -0.61 -26.14 -1.46
N LEU A 160 0.03 -26.17 -2.63
CA LEU A 160 -0.39 -25.32 -3.75
C LEU A 160 -1.84 -25.61 -4.12
N ASP A 161 -2.25 -26.88 -4.22
CA ASP A 161 -3.61 -27.28 -4.58
C ASP A 161 -4.63 -26.77 -3.57
N ALA A 162 -4.30 -26.78 -2.28
CA ALA A 162 -5.12 -26.24 -1.21
C ALA A 162 -5.09 -24.70 -1.08
N THR A 163 -4.19 -24.00 -1.78
CA THR A 163 -4.06 -22.54 -1.71
C THR A 163 -5.10 -21.85 -2.59
N ASP A 164 -5.88 -20.92 -2.05
CA ASP A 164 -6.85 -20.16 -2.85
C ASP A 164 -6.20 -19.06 -3.68
N ARG A 165 -5.14 -18.43 -3.13
CA ARG A 165 -4.55 -17.21 -3.68
C ARG A 165 -3.05 -17.11 -3.42
N VAL A 166 -2.31 -16.61 -4.39
CA VAL A 166 -0.86 -16.39 -4.32
C VAL A 166 -0.57 -14.94 -4.70
N VAL A 167 0.13 -14.20 -3.84
CA VAL A 167 0.55 -12.81 -4.05
C VAL A 167 2.05 -12.72 -3.77
N ALA A 168 2.77 -11.91 -4.56
CA ALA A 168 4.21 -11.67 -4.44
C ALA A 168 4.58 -10.19 -4.24
#